data_AF-O95256-F1
#
_entry.id   AF-O95256-F1
#
_cell.length_a   1.000
_cell.length_b   1.000
_cell.length_c   1.000
_cell.angle_alpha   90.00
_cell.angle_beta   90.00
_cell.angle_gamma   90.00
#
_symmetry.space_group_name_H-M   'P 1'
#
loop_
_entity.id
_entity.type
_entity.pdbx_description
1 polymer ?
#
loop_
_entity_poly.entity_id
_entity_poly.type
_entity_poly.pdbx_seq_one_letter_code
_entity_poly.pdbx_strand_id
1 'polypeptide(L)'
;MLCLGWIFLWLVAGERIKGFNISGCSTKKLLWTYSTRSEEEFVLFCDLPEPQKSHFCHRNRLSPKQVPEHLPFMGSNDLSDVQWYQQPSNGDPLEDIRKSYPHIIQDKCTLHFLTPGVNNSGSYICRPKMIKSPYDVACCVKMILEVKPQTNASCEYSASHKQDLLLGSTGSISCPSLSCQSDAQSPAVTWYKNGKLLSVERSNRIVVDEVYDYHQGTYVCDYTQSDTVSSWTVRAVVQVRTIVGDTKLKPDILDPVEDTLEVELGKPLTISCKARFGFERVFNPVIKWYIKDSDLEWEVSVPEAKSIKSTLKDEIIERNIILEKVTQRDLRRKFVCFVQNSIGNTTQSVQLKEKRGVVLLYILLGTIGTLVAVLAASALLYRHWIEIVLLYRTYQSKDQTLGDKKDFDAFVSYAKWSSFPSEATSSLSEEHLALSLFPDVLENKYGYSLCLLERDVAPGGVYAEDIVSIIKRSRRGIFILSPNYVNGPSIFELQAAVNLALDDQTLKLILIKFCYFQEPESLPHLVKKALRVLPTVTWRGLKSVPPNSRFWAKMRYHMPVKNSQGFTWNQLRITSRIFQWKGLSRTETTGRSSQPKEW
;
A
#
# COMPACT_ATOMS: atom_id res chain seq x y z
N MET A 1 22.49 -1.68 50.24
CA MET A 1 23.36 -1.17 51.32
C MET A 1 24.41 -0.15 50.86
N LEU A 2 24.67 0.05 49.56
CA LEU A 2 25.59 1.10 49.06
C LEU A 2 24.94 2.45 48.70
N CYS A 3 23.61 2.58 48.73
CA CYS A 3 22.93 3.81 48.29
C CYS A 3 22.99 5.00 49.27
N LEU A 4 23.39 4.79 50.54
CA LEU A 4 23.44 5.87 51.53
C LEU A 4 24.72 6.73 51.44
N GLY A 5 25.80 6.21 50.84
CA GLY A 5 27.07 6.94 50.72
C GLY A 5 27.02 8.12 49.73
N TRP A 6 26.14 8.07 48.73
CA TRP A 6 26.05 9.14 47.72
C TRP A 6 25.25 10.35 48.21
N ILE A 7 24.34 10.16 49.18
CA ILE A 7 23.58 11.26 49.78
C ILE A 7 24.52 12.15 50.63
N PHE A 8 25.51 11.55 51.29
CA PHE A 8 26.52 12.32 52.03
C PHE A 8 27.53 13.03 51.12
N LEU A 9 27.86 12.46 49.96
CA LEU A 9 28.71 13.13 48.97
C LEU A 9 28.00 14.30 48.27
N TRP A 10 26.67 14.26 48.16
CA TRP A 10 25.89 15.40 47.68
C TRP A 10 25.76 16.53 48.72
N LEU A 11 25.84 16.23 50.02
CA LEU A 11 25.77 17.24 51.07
C LEU A 11 27.11 17.98 51.32
N VAL A 12 28.24 17.47 50.84
CA VAL A 12 29.56 18.09 51.06
C VAL A 12 30.08 18.88 49.86
N ALA A 13 29.43 18.81 48.69
CA ALA A 13 29.76 19.62 47.51
C ALA A 13 29.08 21.00 47.49
N GLY A 14 28.67 21.51 48.66
CA GLY A 14 28.28 22.91 48.84
C GLY A 14 29.50 23.81 48.68
N GLU A 15 29.89 24.08 47.44
CA GLU A 15 30.95 25.01 47.08
C GLU A 15 30.55 26.39 47.61
N ARG A 16 31.07 26.74 48.80
CA ARG A 16 30.93 28.08 49.36
C ARG A 16 31.47 29.06 48.34
N ILE A 17 30.58 29.90 47.82
CA ILE A 17 30.92 31.09 47.04
C ILE A 17 31.85 31.92 47.91
N LYS A 18 33.16 31.83 47.69
CA LYS A 18 34.14 32.70 48.35
C LYS A 18 33.77 34.13 48.00
N GLY A 19 33.57 34.93 49.03
CA GLY A 19 33.06 36.31 48.96
C GLY A 19 33.72 37.10 47.83
N PHE A 20 32.92 37.36 46.81
CA PHE A 20 33.31 38.17 45.66
C PHE A 20 33.31 39.64 46.07
N ASN A 21 34.41 40.36 45.84
CA ASN A 21 34.47 41.78 46.13
C ASN A 21 33.80 42.58 44.99
N ILE A 22 32.59 43.09 45.26
CA ILE A 22 31.74 43.81 44.30
C ILE A 22 32.23 45.26 44.08
N SER A 23 33.19 45.75 44.88
CA SER A 23 33.59 47.17 44.88
C SER A 23 34.15 47.68 43.55
N GLY A 24 34.60 46.79 42.66
CA GLY A 24 35.14 47.13 41.33
C GLY A 24 34.11 47.07 40.19
N CYS A 25 32.87 46.65 40.42
CA CYS A 25 31.90 46.48 39.35
C CYS A 25 31.41 47.84 38.82
N SER A 26 31.38 47.99 37.48
CA SER A 26 30.73 49.14 36.86
C SER A 26 29.25 49.14 37.22
N THR A 27 28.75 50.21 37.85
CA THR A 27 27.38 50.27 38.35
C THR A 27 26.50 51.10 37.42
N LYS A 28 25.40 50.51 36.93
CA LYS A 28 24.37 51.18 36.12
C LYS A 28 23.04 51.11 36.86
N LYS A 29 22.35 52.24 36.96
CA LYS A 29 21.01 52.34 37.56
C LYS A 29 19.96 52.26 36.45
N LEU A 30 19.09 51.26 36.49
CA LEU A 30 18.00 51.07 35.53
C LEU A 30 16.65 51.26 36.22
N LEU A 31 15.75 51.95 35.53
CA LEU A 31 14.36 52.11 35.91
C LEU A 31 13.50 51.36 34.89
N TRP A 32 12.71 50.41 35.37
CA TRP A 32 11.67 49.74 34.60
C TRP A 32 10.31 50.22 35.09
N THR A 33 9.61 50.94 34.23
CA THR A 33 8.22 51.31 34.49
C THR A 33 7.32 50.37 33.70
N TYR A 34 6.41 49.66 34.36
CA TYR A 34 5.54 48.67 33.71
C TYR A 34 4.07 49.03 33.81
N SER A 35 3.29 48.82 32.76
CA SER A 35 1.82 48.93 32.85
C SER A 35 1.24 47.67 33.48
N THR A 36 0.38 47.82 34.49
CA THR A 36 -0.33 46.69 35.12
C THR A 36 -1.27 45.96 34.16
N ARG A 37 -1.57 46.55 32.99
CA ARG A 37 -2.55 46.06 32.02
C ARG A 37 -1.91 45.38 30.79
N SER A 38 -0.59 45.37 30.71
CA SER A 38 0.16 44.93 29.53
C SER A 38 0.94 43.66 29.85
N GLU A 39 0.91 42.67 28.95
CA GLU A 39 1.91 41.58 28.96
C GLU A 39 3.25 42.16 28.51
N GLU A 40 4.01 42.69 29.46
CA GLU A 40 5.33 43.25 29.24
C GLU A 40 6.41 42.26 29.66
N GLU A 41 7.28 41.91 28.71
CA GLU A 41 8.55 41.26 29.02
C GLU A 41 9.62 42.32 29.25
N PHE A 42 10.53 42.07 30.18
CA PHE A 42 11.69 42.92 30.41
C PHE A 42 12.98 42.15 30.32
N VAL A 43 14.04 42.85 29.89
CA VAL A 43 15.29 42.22 29.53
C VAL A 43 16.47 42.98 30.12
N LEU A 44 17.29 42.27 30.90
CA LEU A 44 18.61 42.74 31.32
C LEU A 44 19.68 41.98 30.55
N PHE A 45 20.54 42.69 29.82
CA PHE A 45 21.72 42.10 29.19
C PHE A 45 23.00 42.67 29.80
N CYS A 46 24.05 41.86 29.83
CA CYS A 46 25.34 42.24 30.40
C CYS A 46 26.12 43.15 29.44
N ASP A 47 26.02 44.46 29.63
CA ASP A 47 26.78 45.48 28.87
C ASP A 47 28.25 45.51 29.31
N LEU A 48 29.03 44.54 28.84
CA LEU A 48 30.50 44.60 28.99
C LEU A 48 31.07 45.61 27.99
N PRO A 49 31.88 46.60 28.44
CA PRO A 49 32.50 47.57 27.57
C PRO A 49 33.23 46.89 26.41
N GLU A 50 33.00 47.34 25.18
CA GLU A 50 33.63 46.81 23.96
C GLU A 50 35.18 46.73 24.00
N PRO A 51 35.93 47.63 24.68
CA PRO A 51 37.38 47.40 24.85
C PRO A 51 37.72 46.16 25.69
N GLN A 52 36.80 45.65 26.52
CA GLN A 52 36.99 44.36 27.20
C GLN A 52 36.58 43.15 26.34
N LYS A 53 35.88 43.33 25.21
CA LYS A 53 35.61 42.23 24.28
C LYS A 53 36.82 41.88 23.40
N SER A 54 37.69 42.85 23.11
CA SER A 54 38.85 42.68 22.21
C SER A 54 40.16 42.31 22.93
N HIS A 55 40.30 42.58 24.23
CA HIS A 55 41.54 42.26 24.96
C HIS A 55 41.71 40.77 25.34
N PHE A 56 40.75 39.90 24.98
CA PHE A 56 40.79 38.46 25.30
C PHE A 56 41.48 37.56 24.27
N CYS A 57 41.98 38.11 23.16
CA CYS A 57 42.74 37.35 22.17
C CYS A 57 44.05 38.09 21.80
N HIS A 58 45.18 37.56 22.25
CA HIS A 58 46.54 37.81 21.78
C HIS A 58 47.01 39.27 21.62
N ARG A 59 47.92 39.69 22.51
CA ARG A 59 49.09 40.46 22.06
C ARG A 59 50.34 40.09 22.87
N ASN A 60 50.98 38.98 22.48
CA ASN A 60 52.40 38.83 22.73
C ASN A 60 53.14 39.81 21.81
N ARG A 61 54.06 40.57 22.40
CA ARG A 61 54.99 41.45 21.69
C ARG A 61 55.79 40.63 20.68
N LEU A 62 55.74 41.00 19.41
CA LEU A 62 56.86 40.92 18.46
C LEU A 62 56.54 41.84 17.27
N SER A 63 57.57 42.57 16.86
CA SER A 63 57.56 43.72 15.97
C SER A 63 57.11 43.39 14.54
N PRO A 64 56.59 44.37 13.77
CA PRO A 64 55.93 44.13 12.49
C PRO A 64 56.92 44.19 11.33
N LYS A 65 57.14 43.09 10.60
CA LYS A 65 57.56 43.10 9.18
C LYS A 65 57.02 41.86 8.45
N GLN A 66 56.45 42.12 7.27
CA GLN A 66 56.04 41.21 6.18
C GLN A 66 54.58 40.69 6.18
N VAL A 67 53.75 41.51 5.53
CA VAL A 67 52.54 41.29 4.69
C VAL A 67 52.64 39.94 3.91
N PRO A 68 51.55 39.16 3.65
CA PRO A 68 50.51 39.57 2.70
C PRO A 68 49.04 39.25 2.96
N GLU A 69 48.23 40.07 2.28
CA GLU A 69 46.79 40.18 2.24
C GLU A 69 46.05 38.93 1.72
N HIS A 70 44.79 38.82 2.17
CA HIS A 70 43.69 37.96 1.75
C HIS A 70 43.46 36.62 2.50
N LEU A 71 42.25 36.51 3.07
CA LEU A 71 41.61 35.49 3.92
C LEU A 71 41.82 35.62 5.46
N PRO A 72 40.91 35.12 6.31
CA PRO A 72 39.46 35.38 6.43
C PRO A 72 39.07 35.58 7.92
N PHE A 73 37.88 36.10 8.29
CA PHE A 73 37.38 35.92 9.67
C PHE A 73 35.87 35.67 9.72
N MET A 74 35.51 34.38 9.65
CA MET A 74 34.39 33.85 10.43
C MET A 74 34.78 34.00 11.92
N GLY A 75 34.23 35.01 12.60
CA GLY A 75 34.33 35.13 14.04
C GLY A 75 33.33 34.20 14.73
N SER A 76 33.80 33.03 15.20
CA SER A 76 33.05 32.20 16.14
C SER A 76 32.75 33.05 17.40
N ASN A 77 31.49 33.18 17.80
CA ASN A 77 30.79 32.28 18.72
C ASN A 77 31.62 31.95 19.98
N ASP A 78 31.52 32.80 21.01
CA ASP A 78 31.07 32.38 22.35
C ASP A 78 30.99 33.58 23.29
N LEU A 79 29.84 34.26 23.32
CA LEU A 79 29.43 35.10 24.46
C LEU A 79 28.63 34.26 25.49
N SER A 80 28.85 32.94 25.45
CA SER A 80 27.94 31.90 25.95
C SER A 80 28.06 31.62 27.44
N ASP A 81 28.91 32.34 28.18
CA ASP A 81 29.18 31.98 29.56
C ASP A 81 29.27 33.25 30.42
N VAL A 82 28.14 33.96 30.54
CA VAL A 82 27.95 34.99 31.58
C VAL A 82 27.21 34.37 32.75
N GLN A 83 27.73 34.59 33.96
CA GLN A 83 27.06 34.24 35.21
C GLN A 83 26.35 35.45 35.77
N TRP A 84 25.12 35.25 36.22
CA TRP A 84 24.30 36.27 36.84
C TRP A 84 24.08 35.96 38.31
N TYR A 85 24.17 36.99 39.12
CA TYR A 85 23.95 36.93 40.55
C TYR A 85 22.95 38.01 40.95
N GLN A 86 22.13 37.72 41.94
CA GLN A 86 21.32 38.72 42.62
C GLN A 86 21.95 39.02 43.96
N GLN A 87 22.02 40.30 44.31
CA GLN A 87 22.41 40.77 45.63
C GLN A 87 21.14 41.04 46.45
N PRO A 88 20.85 40.22 47.47
CA PRO A 88 19.70 40.44 48.34
C PRO A 88 19.83 41.75 49.13
N SER A 89 18.70 42.42 49.37
CA SER A 89 18.67 43.70 50.11
C SER A 89 19.17 43.57 51.56
N ASN A 90 19.13 42.37 52.13
CA ASN A 90 19.49 42.10 53.53
C ASN A 90 21.01 41.94 53.78
N GLY A 91 21.85 42.07 52.74
CA GLY A 91 23.29 41.87 52.85
C GLY A 91 23.73 40.40 52.83
N ASP A 92 22.80 39.48 52.56
CA ASP A 92 23.07 38.06 52.38
C ASP A 92 24.03 37.80 51.19
N PRO A 93 24.69 36.63 51.15
CA PRO A 93 25.59 36.27 50.05
C PRO A 93 24.91 36.38 48.69
N LEU A 94 25.70 36.67 47.64
CA LEU A 94 25.20 36.67 46.26
C LEU A 94 24.55 35.33 45.91
N GLU A 95 23.30 35.39 45.45
CA GLU A 95 22.55 34.22 45.01
C GLU A 95 22.67 34.04 43.50
N ASP A 96 22.89 32.80 43.05
CA ASP A 96 22.84 32.45 41.63
C ASP A 96 21.38 32.43 41.15
N ILE A 97 21.06 33.25 40.15
CA ILE A 97 19.68 33.45 39.68
C ILE A 97 19.05 32.16 39.17
N ARG A 98 19.84 31.25 38.59
CA ARG A 98 19.31 29.98 38.03
C ARG A 98 18.63 29.10 39.08
N LYS A 99 18.95 29.28 40.36
CA LYS A 99 18.39 28.46 41.45
C LYS A 99 17.21 29.13 42.16
N SER A 100 17.18 30.46 42.22
CA SER A 100 16.26 31.17 43.12
C SER A 100 14.94 31.62 42.47
N TYR A 101 14.86 31.79 41.13
CA TYR A 101 13.70 32.46 40.51
C TYR A 101 13.23 31.80 39.19
N PRO A 102 12.17 30.96 39.20
CA PRO A 102 11.67 30.31 37.99
C PRO A 102 11.00 31.28 36.99
N HIS A 103 10.63 32.49 37.41
CA HIS A 103 10.05 33.53 36.54
C HIS A 103 11.10 34.33 35.75
N ILE A 104 12.40 34.11 36.02
CA ILE A 104 13.51 34.75 35.34
C ILE A 104 14.25 33.70 34.51
N ILE A 105 14.17 33.80 33.19
CA ILE A 105 14.87 32.90 32.28
C ILE A 105 16.19 33.54 31.87
N GLN A 106 17.30 32.85 32.13
CA GLN A 106 18.59 33.25 31.57
C GLN A 106 18.77 32.62 30.19
N ASP A 107 18.83 33.44 29.13
CA ASP A 107 19.29 33.04 27.81
C ASP A 107 20.64 33.72 27.49
N LYS A 108 21.70 32.92 27.36
CA LYS A 108 23.08 33.38 27.14
C LYS A 108 23.51 34.45 28.16
N CYS A 109 23.73 35.69 27.70
CA CYS A 109 24.16 36.84 28.48
C CYS A 109 23.00 37.73 28.94
N THR A 110 21.76 37.24 28.81
CA THR A 110 20.53 38.02 28.97
C THR A 110 19.59 37.35 29.97
N LEU A 111 19.02 38.13 30.88
CA LEU A 111 17.94 37.74 31.78
C LEU A 111 16.62 38.26 31.24
N HIS A 112 15.65 37.35 31.07
CA HIS A 112 14.29 37.62 30.65
C HIS A 112 13.35 37.53 31.85
N PHE A 113 12.62 38.60 32.12
CA PHE A 113 11.60 38.68 33.15
C PHE A 113 10.24 38.51 32.48
N LEU A 114 9.58 37.37 32.72
CA LEU A 114 8.32 37.03 32.07
C LEU A 114 7.12 37.73 32.69
N THR A 115 7.19 38.03 33.99
CA THR A 115 6.12 38.67 34.74
C THR A 115 6.65 39.91 35.45
N PRO A 116 6.15 41.11 35.15
CA PRO A 116 6.51 42.32 35.88
C PRO A 116 6.00 42.23 37.32
N GLY A 117 6.86 42.62 38.26
CA GLY A 117 6.50 42.70 39.65
C GLY A 117 7.52 43.54 40.40
N VAL A 118 7.04 44.33 41.37
CA VAL A 118 7.91 45.15 42.24
C VAL A 118 8.98 44.31 42.95
N ASN A 119 8.70 43.03 43.18
CA ASN A 119 9.62 42.03 43.75
C ASN A 119 10.86 41.76 42.87
N ASN A 120 10.81 42.11 41.58
CA ASN A 120 11.96 42.00 40.68
C ASN A 120 12.95 43.16 40.86
N SER A 121 12.62 44.19 41.66
CA SER A 121 13.56 45.26 41.99
C SER A 121 14.72 44.71 42.81
N GLY A 122 15.93 45.15 42.50
CA GLY A 122 17.12 44.66 43.20
C GLY A 122 18.43 44.96 42.45
N SER A 123 19.53 44.47 43.02
CA SER A 123 20.86 44.58 42.41
C SER A 123 21.22 43.27 41.72
N TYR A 124 21.37 43.30 40.40
CA TYR A 124 21.77 42.18 39.56
C TYR A 124 23.21 42.37 39.11
N ILE A 125 24.05 41.37 39.25
CA ILE A 125 25.47 41.43 38.90
C ILE A 125 25.73 40.40 37.82
N CYS A 126 26.29 40.83 36.69
CA CYS A 126 26.75 39.93 35.66
C CYS A 126 28.28 39.89 35.60
N ARG A 127 28.81 38.70 35.33
CA ARG A 127 30.25 38.46 35.20
C ARG A 127 30.50 37.48 34.04
N PRO A 128 31.44 37.76 33.13
CA PRO A 128 31.93 36.75 32.20
C PRO A 128 32.64 35.64 32.99
N LYS A 129 32.24 34.40 32.76
CA LYS A 129 32.80 33.21 33.38
C LYS A 129 34.20 32.98 32.81
N MET A 130 35.15 33.66 33.42
CA MET A 130 36.53 33.66 32.96
C MET A 130 37.28 32.52 33.62
N ILE A 131 37.97 31.73 32.81
CA ILE A 131 39.00 30.80 33.28
C ILE A 131 40.09 31.68 33.92
N LYS A 132 40.16 31.67 35.26
CA LYS A 132 41.18 32.34 36.12
C LYS A 132 42.07 33.34 35.37
N SER A 133 41.60 34.59 35.26
CA SER A 133 42.51 35.67 34.87
C SER A 133 43.60 35.80 35.94
N PRO A 134 44.89 35.77 35.59
CA PRO A 134 45.99 35.91 36.56
C PRO A 134 46.02 37.27 37.27
N TYR A 135 45.23 38.25 36.81
CA TYR A 135 45.37 39.66 37.21
C TYR A 135 44.26 40.18 38.13
N ASP A 136 43.36 39.33 38.61
CA ASP A 136 42.31 39.66 39.60
C ASP A 136 41.51 40.96 39.31
N VAL A 137 41.46 41.39 38.05
CA VAL A 137 40.60 42.49 37.63
C VAL A 137 39.20 41.90 37.48
N ALA A 138 38.38 42.08 38.52
CA ALA A 138 36.99 41.67 38.54
C ALA A 138 36.21 42.42 37.45
N CYS A 139 36.13 41.82 36.27
CA CYS A 139 35.23 42.26 35.21
C CYS A 139 33.79 41.91 35.63
N CYS A 140 33.05 42.89 36.14
CA CYS A 140 31.65 42.71 36.52
C CYS A 140 30.87 44.00 36.30
N VAL A 141 29.58 43.85 36.02
CA VAL A 141 28.64 44.97 35.89
C VAL A 141 27.53 44.76 36.91
N LYS A 142 27.31 45.77 37.76
CA LYS A 142 26.22 45.81 38.73
C LYS A 142 25.09 46.66 38.17
N MET A 143 23.96 46.03 37.87
CA MET A 143 22.73 46.67 37.43
C MET A 143 21.79 46.81 38.62
N ILE A 144 21.47 48.03 39.02
CA ILE A 144 20.45 48.30 40.05
C ILE A 144 19.14 48.53 39.32
N LEU A 145 18.23 47.55 39.38
CA LEU A 145 16.91 47.60 38.74
C LEU A 145 15.87 48.09 39.75
N GLU A 146 15.19 49.18 39.44
CA GLU A 146 14.01 49.64 40.16
C GLU A 146 12.77 49.41 39.28
N VAL A 147 11.76 48.69 39.80
CA VAL A 147 10.53 48.36 39.06
C VAL A 147 9.36 49.16 39.64
N LYS A 148 8.72 50.01 38.82
CA LYS A 148 7.59 50.85 39.22
C LYS A 148 6.35 50.60 38.35
N PRO A 149 5.14 50.51 38.93
CA PRO A 149 3.92 50.46 38.15
C PRO A 149 3.67 51.83 37.48
N GLN A 150 3.30 51.80 36.20
CA GLN A 150 2.82 52.96 35.45
C GLN A 150 1.36 53.21 35.84
N THR A 151 1.10 54.35 36.48
CA THR A 151 -0.22 54.64 37.05
C THR A 151 -1.25 55.16 36.05
N ASN A 152 -0.85 55.64 34.86
CA ASN A 152 -1.73 55.94 33.71
C ASN A 152 -0.91 56.04 32.42
N ALA A 153 -1.52 55.68 31.28
CA ALA A 153 -0.95 55.99 29.96
C ALA A 153 -0.97 57.52 29.75
N SER A 154 0.16 58.12 29.41
CA SER A 154 0.27 59.59 29.30
C SER A 154 -0.43 60.16 28.05
N CYS A 155 -0.84 59.32 27.11
CA CYS A 155 -1.51 59.69 25.87
C CYS A 155 -2.44 58.57 25.39
N GLU A 156 -3.39 58.92 24.52
CA GLU A 156 -4.39 58.00 23.96
C GLU A 156 -3.75 56.88 23.10
N TYR A 157 -2.66 57.20 22.40
CA TYR A 157 -1.95 56.27 21.51
C TYR A 157 -0.55 55.96 22.05
N SER A 158 -0.48 55.24 23.17
CA SER A 158 0.80 54.68 23.64
C SER A 158 1.25 53.55 22.73
N ALA A 159 2.53 53.55 22.32
CA ALA A 159 3.06 52.48 21.48
C ALA A 159 3.07 51.15 22.25
N SER A 160 2.64 50.08 21.57
CA SER A 160 2.60 48.74 22.14
C SER A 160 4.00 48.17 22.37
N HIS A 161 4.17 47.34 23.40
CA HIS A 161 5.37 46.54 23.61
C HIS A 161 5.50 45.40 22.58
N LYS A 162 4.41 45.00 21.91
CA LYS A 162 4.42 44.08 20.78
C LYS A 162 4.10 44.89 19.51
N GLN A 163 5.04 44.97 18.57
CA GLN A 163 4.90 45.77 17.34
C GLN A 163 5.10 44.92 16.09
N ASP A 164 4.41 45.32 15.01
CA ASP A 164 4.38 44.60 13.75
C ASP A 164 5.02 45.44 12.66
N LEU A 165 5.97 44.86 11.93
CA LEU A 165 6.53 45.47 10.74
C LEU A 165 6.11 44.68 9.50
N LEU A 166 5.54 45.39 8.52
CA LEU A 166 5.08 44.78 7.27
C LEU A 166 6.27 44.60 6.31
N LEU A 167 6.53 43.37 5.88
CA LEU A 167 7.62 43.04 4.96
C LEU A 167 7.52 43.79 3.62
N GLY A 168 8.65 44.30 3.13
CA GLY A 168 8.77 45.05 1.87
C GLY A 168 8.19 46.46 1.92
N SER A 169 7.81 46.94 3.10
CA SER A 169 7.29 48.30 3.29
C SER A 169 8.16 49.09 4.26
N THR A 170 7.98 50.41 4.30
CA THR A 170 8.56 51.27 5.32
C THR A 170 7.79 51.12 6.62
N GLY A 171 8.50 50.85 7.71
CA GLY A 171 7.92 50.70 9.03
C GLY A 171 8.68 51.50 10.09
N SER A 172 8.09 51.64 11.28
CA SER A 172 8.75 52.31 12.39
C SER A 172 8.57 51.55 13.69
N ILE A 173 9.65 51.39 14.45
CA ILE A 173 9.65 50.81 15.78
C ILE A 173 9.68 51.96 16.78
N SER A 174 8.61 52.15 17.54
CA SER A 174 8.50 53.26 18.50
C SER A 174 8.83 52.80 19.92
N CYS A 175 9.58 53.60 20.68
CA CYS A 175 9.83 53.30 22.10
C CYS A 175 8.55 53.53 22.93
N PRO A 176 7.99 52.51 23.62
CA PRO A 176 6.74 52.61 24.38
C PRO A 176 6.78 53.71 25.43
N SER A 177 7.90 53.82 26.15
CA SER A 177 8.07 54.80 27.22
C SER A 177 8.21 56.25 26.73
N LEU A 178 8.49 56.46 25.44
CA LEU A 178 8.64 57.79 24.84
C LEU A 178 7.58 58.09 23.78
N SER A 179 6.63 57.18 23.54
CA SER A 179 5.65 57.33 22.44
C SER A 179 4.74 58.53 22.58
N CYS A 180 4.51 58.98 23.83
CA CYS A 180 3.69 60.15 24.13
C CYS A 180 4.44 61.49 24.04
N GLN A 181 5.76 61.47 23.85
CA GLN A 181 6.59 62.66 23.72
C GLN A 181 6.93 62.89 22.25
N SER A 182 6.79 64.14 21.80
CA SER A 182 7.22 64.56 20.47
C SER A 182 8.72 64.27 20.29
N ASP A 183 9.14 63.84 19.10
CA ASP A 183 10.57 63.51 18.83
C ASP A 183 11.49 64.70 19.16
N ALA A 184 11.03 65.94 18.93
CA ALA A 184 11.74 67.18 19.26
C ALA A 184 11.97 67.43 20.77
N GLN A 185 11.17 66.82 21.64
CA GLN A 185 11.33 66.89 23.10
C GLN A 185 11.92 65.60 23.68
N SER A 186 12.10 64.57 22.84
CA SER A 186 12.55 63.27 23.32
C SER A 186 14.04 63.31 23.68
N PRO A 187 14.42 62.70 24.81
CA PRO A 187 15.83 62.55 25.17
C PRO A 187 16.54 61.65 24.14
N ALA A 188 17.86 61.79 24.04
CA ALA A 188 18.66 60.91 23.20
C ALA A 188 18.47 59.44 23.63
N VAL A 189 18.03 58.61 22.69
CA VAL A 189 17.72 57.19 22.93
C VAL A 189 18.90 56.34 22.46
N THR A 190 19.20 55.29 23.21
CA THR A 190 20.16 54.25 22.84
C THR A 190 19.39 52.98 22.52
N TRP A 191 19.46 52.52 21.27
CA TRP A 191 18.74 51.32 20.83
C TRP A 191 19.63 50.08 20.82
N TYR A 192 19.04 48.95 21.16
CA TYR A 192 19.67 47.64 21.05
C TYR A 192 18.74 46.68 20.32
N LYS A 193 19.31 45.80 19.49
CA LYS A 193 18.60 44.71 18.81
C LYS A 193 19.24 43.39 19.21
N ASN A 194 18.48 42.52 19.87
CA ASN A 194 18.95 41.23 20.36
C ASN A 194 20.26 41.37 21.19
N GLY A 195 20.34 42.40 22.04
CA GLY A 195 21.50 42.71 22.89
C GLY A 195 22.69 43.39 22.19
N LYS A 196 22.60 43.67 20.88
CA LYS A 196 23.64 44.43 20.14
C LYS A 196 23.24 45.89 20.03
N LEU A 197 24.19 46.79 20.28
CA LEU A 197 24.01 48.23 20.16
C LEU A 197 23.75 48.63 18.69
N LEU A 198 22.74 49.47 18.48
CA LEU A 198 22.44 50.13 17.22
C LEU A 198 23.00 51.56 17.28
N SER A 199 24.19 51.77 16.72
CA SER A 199 24.96 53.01 16.91
C SER A 199 24.40 54.23 16.16
N VAL A 200 23.57 54.01 15.14
CA VAL A 200 23.08 55.07 14.23
C VAL A 200 21.77 55.67 14.76
N GLU A 201 20.92 54.84 15.35
CA GLU A 201 19.56 55.17 15.77
C GLU A 201 19.55 55.86 17.14
N ARG A 202 19.21 57.16 17.16
CA ARG A 202 19.17 57.97 18.40
C ARG A 202 17.82 58.61 18.72
N SER A 203 16.86 58.51 17.81
CA SER A 203 15.52 59.08 17.93
C SER A 203 14.60 58.21 18.80
N ASN A 204 13.43 58.73 19.16
CA ASN A 204 12.40 57.97 19.89
C ASN A 204 11.80 56.79 19.10
N ARG A 205 12.11 56.72 17.80
CA ARG A 205 11.68 55.70 16.86
C ARG A 205 12.82 55.29 15.93
N ILE A 206 12.84 54.03 15.53
CA ILE A 206 13.69 53.53 14.44
C ILE A 206 12.82 53.48 13.19
N VAL A 207 13.19 54.22 12.14
CA VAL A 207 12.55 54.11 10.83
C VAL A 207 13.32 53.08 10.01
N VAL A 208 12.63 52.06 9.53
CA VAL A 208 13.18 51.02 8.68
C VAL A 208 12.60 51.22 7.28
N ASP A 209 13.44 51.67 6.35
CA ASP A 209 13.02 52.03 4.99
C ASP A 209 12.37 50.86 4.24
N GLU A 210 13.02 49.70 4.26
CA GLU A 210 12.50 48.46 3.70
C GLU A 210 12.65 47.32 4.72
N VAL A 211 11.52 46.84 5.23
CA VAL A 211 11.49 45.78 6.24
C VAL A 211 11.69 44.41 5.61
N TYR A 212 12.78 43.75 6.01
CA TYR A 212 13.06 42.32 5.80
C TYR A 212 12.84 41.48 7.06
N ASP A 213 12.77 40.15 6.90
CA ASP A 213 12.60 39.15 7.96
C ASP A 213 13.64 39.24 9.09
N TYR A 214 14.90 39.54 8.76
CA TYR A 214 15.95 39.71 9.74
C TYR A 214 15.76 40.94 10.65
N HIS A 215 14.81 41.85 10.37
CA HIS A 215 14.43 42.92 11.29
C HIS A 215 13.59 42.43 12.46
N GLN A 216 13.06 41.21 12.43
CA GLN A 216 12.41 40.60 13.58
C GLN A 216 13.38 40.46 14.75
N GLY A 217 12.88 40.71 15.98
CA GLY A 217 13.67 40.49 17.18
C GLY A 217 13.20 41.32 18.37
N THR A 218 13.99 41.25 19.44
CA THR A 218 13.78 42.01 20.66
C THR A 218 14.57 43.30 20.58
N TYR A 219 13.85 44.42 20.54
CA TYR A 219 14.40 45.76 20.55
C TYR A 219 14.33 46.33 21.97
N VAL A 220 15.37 47.07 22.35
CA VAL A 220 15.44 47.72 23.66
C VAL A 220 15.81 49.18 23.46
N CYS A 221 15.03 50.10 24.02
CA CYS A 221 15.33 51.53 24.06
C CYS A 221 15.70 51.95 25.48
N ASP A 222 16.92 52.46 25.64
CA ASP A 222 17.43 53.06 26.86
C ASP A 222 17.46 54.58 26.69
N TYR A 223 16.94 55.35 27.65
CA TYR A 223 17.16 56.79 27.72
C TYR A 223 17.43 57.22 29.16
N THR A 224 18.17 58.32 29.35
CA THR A 224 18.50 58.80 30.69
C THR A 224 17.46 59.79 31.20
N GLN A 225 16.86 59.49 32.34
CA GLN A 225 16.04 60.40 33.12
C GLN A 225 16.84 60.85 34.35
N SER A 226 17.00 62.15 34.53
CA SER A 226 17.73 62.71 35.67
C SER A 226 16.75 63.39 36.61
N ASP A 227 16.71 62.93 37.86
CA ASP A 227 16.14 63.68 38.97
C ASP A 227 17.28 64.48 39.64
N THR A 228 16.95 65.44 40.50
CA THR A 228 17.92 66.34 41.17
C THR A 228 19.05 65.63 41.93
N VAL A 229 18.91 64.33 42.24
CA VAL A 229 19.83 63.55 43.07
C VAL A 229 20.48 62.38 42.32
N SER A 230 19.91 61.91 41.21
CA SER A 230 20.42 60.71 40.50
C SER A 230 19.96 60.65 39.06
N SER A 231 20.85 60.17 38.19
CA SER A 231 20.51 59.74 36.83
C SER A 231 20.11 58.26 36.81
N TRP A 232 18.94 57.99 36.25
CA TRP A 232 18.41 56.65 36.00
C TRP A 232 18.31 56.41 34.50
N THR A 233 18.64 55.20 34.05
CA THR A 233 18.35 54.78 32.67
C THR A 233 16.98 54.13 32.62
N VAL A 234 16.01 54.77 31.99
CA VAL A 234 14.72 54.14 31.72
C VAL A 234 14.89 53.19 30.55
N ARG A 235 14.48 51.93 30.74
CA ARG A 235 14.55 50.89 29.73
C ARG A 235 13.14 50.43 29.35
N ALA A 236 12.87 50.35 28.05
CA ALA A 236 11.67 49.69 27.53
C ALA A 236 12.06 48.61 26.51
N VAL A 237 11.30 47.52 26.50
CA VAL A 237 11.50 46.39 25.59
C VAL A 237 10.35 46.30 24.60
N VAL A 238 10.67 46.18 23.32
CA VAL A 238 9.72 46.02 22.23
C VAL A 238 10.00 44.72 21.51
N GLN A 239 9.01 43.82 21.50
CA GLN A 239 9.06 42.62 20.68
C GLN A 239 8.51 42.94 19.30
N VAL A 240 9.39 42.93 18.30
CA VAL A 240 9.05 43.26 16.92
C VAL A 240 8.91 41.97 16.12
N ARG A 241 7.74 41.76 15.52
CA ARG A 241 7.50 40.67 14.57
C ARG A 241 7.42 41.21 13.15
N THR A 242 8.02 40.51 12.19
CA THR A 242 7.86 40.82 10.77
C THR A 242 6.69 40.02 10.22
N ILE A 243 5.72 40.70 9.64
CA ILE A 243 4.47 40.10 9.16
C ILE A 243 4.28 40.38 7.66
N VAL A 244 3.47 39.56 7.00
CA VAL A 244 2.89 39.92 5.70
C VAL A 244 1.61 40.73 5.88
N GLY A 245 1.15 41.34 4.79
CA GLY A 245 -0.13 42.05 4.79
C GLY A 245 -1.28 41.07 4.99
N ASP A 246 -2.35 41.53 5.65
CA ASP A 246 -3.57 40.73 5.82
C ASP A 246 -4.07 40.24 4.45
N THR A 247 -4.44 38.97 4.39
CA THR A 247 -4.97 38.35 3.17
C THR A 247 -6.23 39.08 2.71
N LYS A 248 -6.36 39.23 1.40
CA LYS A 248 -7.59 39.72 0.74
C LYS A 248 -8.41 38.58 0.14
N LEU A 249 -8.01 37.35 0.43
CA LEU A 249 -8.59 36.13 -0.12
C LEU A 249 -9.32 35.36 0.98
N LYS A 250 -10.45 34.76 0.61
CA LYS A 250 -11.14 33.74 1.41
C LYS A 250 -10.28 32.47 1.51
N PRO A 251 -10.52 31.57 2.49
CA PRO A 251 -9.74 30.36 2.65
C PRO A 251 -9.98 29.35 1.51
N ASP A 252 -8.98 28.51 1.25
CA ASP A 252 -9.03 27.45 0.24
C ASP A 252 -9.16 26.08 0.92
N ILE A 253 -10.02 25.21 0.38
CA ILE A 253 -10.11 23.80 0.80
C ILE A 253 -9.14 22.97 -0.04
N LEU A 254 -8.18 22.32 0.61
CA LEU A 254 -7.15 21.48 -0.02
C LEU A 254 -7.57 20.00 -0.08
N ASP A 255 -8.40 19.57 0.86
CA ASP A 255 -8.92 18.21 1.00
C ASP A 255 -10.29 18.36 1.69
N PRO A 256 -11.37 17.72 1.23
CA PRO A 256 -11.48 16.90 0.03
C PRO A 256 -11.40 17.73 -1.27
N VAL A 257 -10.84 17.13 -2.34
CA VAL A 257 -10.83 17.75 -3.70
C VAL A 257 -11.98 17.23 -4.55
N GLU A 258 -12.32 15.95 -4.40
CA GLU A 258 -13.38 15.32 -5.19
C GLU A 258 -14.75 15.47 -4.52
N ASP A 259 -15.78 15.70 -5.35
CA ASP A 259 -17.17 15.80 -4.89
C ASP A 259 -17.75 14.45 -4.47
N THR A 260 -17.08 13.34 -4.78
CA THR A 260 -17.56 11.99 -4.49
C THR A 260 -16.49 11.10 -3.90
N LEU A 261 -16.87 10.24 -2.95
CA LEU A 261 -15.94 9.32 -2.30
C LEU A 261 -16.52 7.89 -2.31
N GLU A 262 -15.78 6.93 -2.85
CA GLU A 262 -16.20 5.52 -2.87
C GLU A 262 -16.00 4.83 -1.51
N VAL A 263 -17.03 4.17 -0.98
CA VAL A 263 -17.05 3.62 0.37
C VAL A 263 -17.71 2.24 0.43
N GLU A 264 -17.26 1.43 1.40
CA GLU A 264 -17.86 0.14 1.73
C GLU A 264 -18.86 0.30 2.88
N LEU A 265 -20.07 -0.23 2.70
CA LEU A 265 -21.09 -0.23 3.73
C LEU A 265 -20.63 -1.04 4.95
N GLY A 266 -20.91 -0.52 6.14
CA GLY A 266 -20.62 -1.20 7.39
C GLY A 266 -19.19 -1.08 7.92
N LYS A 267 -18.32 -0.36 7.22
CA LYS A 267 -16.95 -0.04 7.65
C LYS A 267 -16.88 1.36 8.28
N PRO A 268 -15.92 1.62 9.19
CA PRO A 268 -15.64 2.97 9.65
C PRO A 268 -15.04 3.82 8.52
N LEU A 269 -15.35 5.12 8.52
CA LEU A 269 -14.81 6.08 7.56
C LEU A 269 -14.44 7.38 8.28
N THR A 270 -13.28 7.93 7.94
CA THR A 270 -12.86 9.26 8.38
C THR A 270 -12.64 10.12 7.15
N ILE A 271 -13.34 11.25 7.08
CA ILE A 271 -13.19 12.22 5.99
C ILE A 271 -12.42 13.41 6.56
N SER A 272 -11.28 13.71 5.93
CA SER A 272 -10.40 14.82 6.30
C SER A 272 -10.88 16.09 5.60
N CYS A 273 -10.97 17.19 6.35
CA CYS A 273 -11.05 18.52 5.75
C CYS A 273 -9.80 19.33 6.09
N LYS A 274 -9.00 19.64 5.08
CA LYS A 274 -7.81 20.49 5.20
C LYS A 274 -8.06 21.80 4.50
N ALA A 275 -7.79 22.90 5.18
CA ALA A 275 -7.99 24.23 4.63
C ALA A 275 -6.78 25.11 4.88
N ARG A 276 -6.47 25.94 3.87
CA ARG A 276 -5.43 26.95 3.90
C ARG A 276 -6.07 28.31 4.16
N PHE A 277 -5.59 28.97 5.20
CA PHE A 277 -5.95 30.32 5.57
C PHE A 277 -4.76 31.24 5.30
N GLY A 278 -4.96 32.32 4.55
CA GLY A 278 -3.93 33.36 4.44
C GLY A 278 -3.78 34.12 5.76
N PHE A 279 -2.61 34.72 5.97
CA PHE A 279 -2.28 35.46 7.19
C PHE A 279 -3.27 36.59 7.47
N GLU A 280 -3.69 36.71 8.73
CA GLU A 280 -4.50 37.80 9.26
C GLU A 280 -3.93 38.20 10.63
N ARG A 281 -3.77 39.51 10.90
CA ARG A 281 -3.29 40.01 12.21
C ARG A 281 -4.18 39.58 13.37
N VAL A 282 -5.50 39.54 13.14
CA VAL A 282 -6.50 39.03 14.07
C VAL A 282 -7.08 37.75 13.47
N PHE A 283 -6.41 36.63 13.75
CA PHE A 283 -6.71 35.34 13.13
C PHE A 283 -7.79 34.58 13.90
N ASN A 284 -9.01 34.54 13.35
CA ASN A 284 -10.15 33.82 13.92
C ASN A 284 -10.74 32.84 12.88
N PRO A 285 -10.01 31.75 12.54
CA PRO A 285 -10.45 30.81 11.53
C PRO A 285 -11.64 29.97 12.02
N VAL A 286 -12.58 29.70 11.13
CA VAL A 286 -13.68 28.76 11.38
C VAL A 286 -13.54 27.59 10.42
N ILE A 287 -13.52 26.37 10.96
CA ILE A 287 -13.57 25.13 10.20
C ILE A 287 -14.57 24.18 10.87
N LYS A 288 -15.61 23.79 10.14
CA LYS A 288 -16.73 22.98 10.67
C LYS A 288 -17.31 22.07 9.60
N TRP A 289 -18.01 21.04 10.07
CA TRP A 289 -18.68 20.05 9.21
C TRP A 289 -20.19 20.17 9.34
N TYR A 290 -20.86 20.12 8.19
CA TYR A 290 -22.31 20.01 8.07
C TYR A 290 -22.68 18.73 7.35
N ILE A 291 -23.82 18.16 7.73
CA ILE A 291 -24.47 17.10 6.95
C ILE A 291 -25.74 17.69 6.36
N LYS A 292 -25.88 17.54 5.04
CA LYS A 292 -27.05 17.96 4.28
C LYS A 292 -27.80 16.73 3.78
N ASP A 293 -29.09 16.66 4.12
CA ASP A 293 -30.03 15.61 3.73
C ASP A 293 -31.28 16.29 3.13
N SER A 294 -31.30 16.41 1.80
CA SER A 294 -32.28 17.23 1.07
C SER A 294 -32.31 18.68 1.58
N ASP A 295 -33.39 19.11 2.24
CA ASP A 295 -33.57 20.46 2.77
C ASP A 295 -33.09 20.62 4.22
N LEU A 296 -32.74 19.52 4.89
CA LEU A 296 -32.25 19.53 6.26
C LEU A 296 -30.73 19.66 6.28
N GLU A 297 -30.22 20.64 7.03
CA GLU A 297 -28.80 20.83 7.28
C GLU A 297 -28.56 20.95 8.78
N TRP A 298 -27.60 20.19 9.31
CA TRP A 298 -27.21 20.28 10.71
C TRP A 298 -25.68 20.20 10.87
N GLU A 299 -25.17 20.92 11.87
CA GLU A 299 -23.76 20.90 12.24
C GLU A 299 -23.41 19.61 12.98
N VAL A 300 -22.22 19.07 12.72
CA VAL A 300 -21.73 17.86 13.37
C VAL A 300 -20.70 18.22 14.42
N SER A 301 -20.89 17.73 15.64
CA SER A 301 -19.87 17.76 16.68
C SER A 301 -18.72 16.82 16.29
N VAL A 302 -17.61 17.41 15.86
CA VAL A 302 -16.40 16.71 15.42
C VAL A 302 -15.22 17.05 16.34
N PRO A 303 -14.15 16.24 16.36
CA PRO A 303 -12.93 16.53 17.12
C PRO A 303 -12.38 17.94 16.90
N GLU A 304 -11.57 18.41 17.85
CA GLU A 304 -10.88 19.69 17.76
C GLU A 304 -10.06 19.80 16.47
N ALA A 305 -10.05 20.99 15.90
CA ALA A 305 -9.25 21.30 14.73
C ALA A 305 -7.76 21.28 15.09
N LYS A 306 -6.92 20.85 14.17
CA LYS A 306 -5.46 20.77 14.36
C LYS A 306 -4.76 21.68 13.35
N SER A 307 -3.89 22.56 13.82
CA SER A 307 -2.90 23.20 12.94
C SER A 307 -1.87 22.16 12.51
N ILE A 308 -1.73 21.96 11.21
CA ILE A 308 -0.71 21.07 10.64
C ILE A 308 0.56 21.84 10.32
N LYS A 309 0.40 23.07 9.82
CA LYS A 309 1.50 23.87 9.28
C LYS A 309 1.19 25.35 9.40
N SER A 310 2.04 26.05 10.12
CA SER A 310 2.07 27.51 10.19
C SER A 310 3.25 28.04 9.40
N THR A 311 3.00 28.97 8.49
CA THR A 311 4.03 29.68 7.74
C THR A 311 3.81 31.19 7.85
N LEU A 312 4.80 31.98 7.44
CA LEU A 312 4.69 33.44 7.47
C LEU A 312 3.55 33.99 6.58
N LYS A 313 3.10 33.23 5.57
CA LYS A 313 2.01 33.64 4.66
C LYS A 313 0.68 32.96 4.94
N ASP A 314 0.72 31.70 5.34
CA ASP A 314 -0.46 30.84 5.42
C ASP A 314 -0.44 29.92 6.65
N GLU A 315 -1.62 29.62 7.17
CA GLU A 315 -1.91 28.62 8.19
C GLU A 315 -2.73 27.48 7.59
N ILE A 316 -2.35 26.23 7.81
CA ILE A 316 -3.11 25.05 7.36
C ILE A 316 -3.72 24.35 8.56
N ILE A 317 -5.04 24.26 8.56
CA ILE A 317 -5.84 23.66 9.63
C ILE A 317 -6.61 22.46 9.08
N GLU A 318 -6.64 21.37 9.85
CA GLU A 318 -7.38 20.15 9.55
C GLU A 318 -8.46 19.89 10.60
N ARG A 319 -9.63 19.47 10.13
CA ARG A 319 -10.71 18.98 10.99
C ARG A 319 -11.40 17.78 10.35
N ASN A 320 -11.37 16.65 11.04
CA ASN A 320 -11.86 15.38 10.50
C ASN A 320 -13.28 15.09 11.00
N ILE A 321 -14.13 14.55 10.12
CA ILE A 321 -15.41 13.93 10.50
C ILE A 321 -15.27 12.42 10.51
N ILE A 322 -15.81 11.78 11.56
CA ILE A 322 -15.67 10.35 11.80
C ILE A 322 -17.05 9.70 11.75
N LEU A 323 -17.22 8.73 10.85
CA LEU A 323 -18.35 7.83 10.79
C LEU A 323 -17.90 6.48 11.34
N GLU A 324 -18.42 6.07 12.49
CA GLU A 324 -18.09 4.77 13.10
C GLU A 324 -18.45 3.60 12.17
N LYS A 325 -19.56 3.74 11.46
CA LYS A 325 -20.05 2.75 10.51
C LYS A 325 -20.84 3.42 9.40
N VAL A 326 -20.36 3.34 8.16
CA VAL A 326 -21.07 3.87 6.99
C VAL A 326 -22.38 3.10 6.80
N THR A 327 -23.51 3.81 6.80
CA THR A 327 -24.85 3.27 6.60
C THR A 327 -25.43 3.64 5.24
N GLN A 328 -26.50 2.97 4.83
CA GLN A 328 -27.22 3.29 3.60
C GLN A 328 -27.77 4.73 3.58
N ARG A 329 -28.07 5.30 4.76
CA ARG A 329 -28.54 6.68 4.89
C ARG A 329 -27.43 7.67 4.55
N ASP A 330 -26.18 7.34 4.87
CA ASP A 330 -25.02 8.22 4.62
C ASP A 330 -24.71 8.37 3.12
N LEU A 331 -25.07 7.38 2.30
CA LEU A 331 -24.96 7.47 0.82
C LEU A 331 -25.91 8.50 0.19
N ARG A 332 -27.06 8.76 0.84
CA ARG A 332 -28.04 9.74 0.35
C ARG A 332 -27.69 11.18 0.77
N ARG A 333 -26.85 11.31 1.78
CA ARG A 333 -26.45 12.59 2.39
C ARG A 333 -25.22 13.18 1.71
N LYS A 334 -25.06 14.49 1.86
CA LYS A 334 -23.84 15.22 1.50
C LYS A 334 -23.13 15.69 2.75
N PHE A 335 -21.83 15.41 2.83
CA PHE A 335 -20.96 15.89 3.89
C PHE A 335 -20.27 17.15 3.42
N VAL A 336 -20.54 18.28 4.07
CA VAL A 336 -20.07 19.60 3.64
C VAL A 336 -19.02 20.10 4.62
N CYS A 337 -17.78 20.28 4.16
CA CYS A 337 -16.80 21.02 4.92
C CYS A 337 -17.00 22.51 4.66
N PHE A 338 -17.10 23.30 5.73
CA PHE A 338 -17.22 24.74 5.69
C PHE A 338 -16.01 25.38 6.35
N VAL A 339 -15.39 26.34 5.64
CA VAL A 339 -14.24 27.10 6.13
C VAL A 339 -14.48 28.60 5.95
N GLN A 340 -14.06 29.40 6.92
CA GLN A 340 -14.28 30.85 6.90
C GLN A 340 -13.17 31.62 7.60
N ASN A 341 -12.80 32.76 7.01
CA ASN A 341 -11.94 33.78 7.61
C ASN A 341 -12.67 35.14 7.66
N SER A 342 -11.96 36.24 7.92
CA SER A 342 -12.57 37.58 7.97
C SER A 342 -13.10 38.07 6.61
N ILE A 343 -12.57 37.54 5.50
CA ILE A 343 -12.90 37.95 4.13
C ILE A 343 -14.12 37.22 3.60
N GLY A 344 -14.27 35.92 3.88
CA GLY A 344 -15.39 35.14 3.38
C GLY A 344 -15.31 33.67 3.73
N ASN A 345 -16.16 32.87 3.08
CA ASN A 345 -16.25 31.44 3.28
C ASN A 345 -16.10 30.66 1.97
N THR A 346 -15.68 29.41 2.11
CA THR A 346 -15.59 28.41 1.05
C THR A 346 -16.16 27.10 1.60
N THR A 347 -16.86 26.34 0.75
CA THR A 347 -17.49 25.08 1.13
C THR A 347 -17.21 24.01 0.09
N GLN A 348 -16.97 22.78 0.55
CA GLN A 348 -16.77 21.62 -0.31
C GLN A 348 -17.71 20.50 0.14
N SER A 349 -18.52 19.98 -0.78
CA SER A 349 -19.47 18.91 -0.50
C SER A 349 -18.99 17.58 -1.05
N VAL A 350 -18.97 16.54 -0.21
CA VAL A 350 -18.65 15.16 -0.60
C VAL A 350 -19.89 14.30 -0.49
N GLN A 351 -20.22 13.59 -1.58
CA GLN A 351 -21.25 12.57 -1.59
C GLN A 351 -20.63 11.17 -1.61
N LEU A 352 -21.08 10.32 -0.68
CA LEU A 352 -20.57 8.96 -0.59
C LEU A 352 -21.21 8.07 -1.66
N LYS A 353 -20.40 7.31 -2.39
CA LYS A 353 -20.85 6.31 -3.37
C LYS A 353 -20.47 4.92 -2.89
N GLU A 354 -21.41 3.99 -2.97
CA GLU A 354 -21.12 2.60 -2.63
C GLU A 354 -20.13 2.01 -3.65
N LYS A 355 -19.05 1.42 -3.15
CA LYS A 355 -18.04 0.75 -3.98
C LYS A 355 -18.62 -0.53 -4.60
N ARG A 356 -19.26 -0.40 -5.76
CA ARG A 356 -19.87 -1.50 -6.54
C ARG A 356 -19.04 -1.78 -7.79
N GLY A 357 -17.89 -2.45 -7.70
CA GLY A 357 -16.98 -2.39 -8.85
C GLY A 357 -16.06 -3.54 -9.21
N VAL A 358 -15.99 -4.66 -8.47
CA VAL A 358 -15.09 -5.76 -8.90
C VAL A 358 -15.60 -7.16 -8.58
N VAL A 359 -16.33 -7.34 -7.48
CA VAL A 359 -16.81 -8.67 -7.06
C VAL A 359 -17.76 -9.29 -8.08
N LEU A 360 -18.72 -8.54 -8.62
CA LEU A 360 -19.64 -9.05 -9.64
C LEU A 360 -18.92 -9.46 -10.93
N LEU A 361 -17.89 -8.72 -11.33
CA LEU A 361 -17.08 -9.05 -12.51
C LEU A 361 -16.29 -10.34 -12.30
N TYR A 362 -15.67 -10.51 -11.13
CA TYR A 362 -14.98 -11.76 -10.78
C TYR A 362 -15.93 -12.95 -10.69
N ILE A 363 -17.15 -12.77 -10.13
CA ILE A 363 -18.17 -13.81 -10.10
C ILE A 363 -18.58 -14.19 -11.53
N LEU A 364 -18.83 -13.22 -12.41
CA LEU A 364 -19.22 -13.48 -13.80
C LEU A 364 -18.12 -14.23 -14.58
N LEU A 365 -16.87 -13.81 -14.43
CA LEU A 365 -15.73 -14.49 -15.06
C LEU A 365 -15.55 -15.91 -14.51
N GLY A 366 -15.73 -16.10 -13.19
CA GLY A 366 -15.67 -17.41 -12.54
C GLY A 366 -16.75 -18.38 -13.02
N THR A 367 -18.01 -17.91 -13.15
CA THR A 367 -19.11 -18.75 -13.64
C THR A 367 -18.93 -19.14 -15.10
N ILE A 368 -18.50 -18.20 -15.96
CA ILE A 368 -18.19 -18.47 -17.37
C ILE A 368 -17.05 -19.50 -17.48
N GLY A 369 -15.96 -19.33 -16.72
CA GLY A 369 -14.84 -20.27 -16.72
C GLY A 369 -15.25 -21.68 -16.29
N THR A 370 -16.10 -21.79 -15.27
CA THR A 370 -16.62 -23.08 -14.78
C THR A 370 -17.50 -23.77 -15.82
N LEU A 371 -18.38 -23.01 -16.50
CA LEU A 371 -19.24 -23.57 -17.56
C LEU A 371 -18.41 -24.12 -18.73
N VAL A 372 -17.39 -23.38 -19.18
CA VAL A 372 -16.48 -23.83 -20.24
C VAL A 372 -15.72 -25.10 -19.82
N ALA A 373 -15.24 -25.18 -18.57
CA ALA A 373 -14.56 -26.36 -18.06
C ALA A 373 -15.48 -27.60 -18.03
N VAL A 374 -16.74 -27.44 -17.60
CA VAL A 374 -17.73 -28.54 -17.60
C VAL A 374 -18.06 -29.00 -19.02
N LEU A 375 -18.23 -28.08 -19.96
CA LEU A 375 -18.48 -28.42 -21.37
C LEU A 375 -17.27 -29.13 -22.01
N ALA A 376 -16.05 -28.68 -21.70
CA ALA A 376 -14.83 -29.33 -22.17
C ALA A 376 -14.68 -30.75 -21.57
N ALA A 377 -14.91 -30.90 -20.27
CA ALA A 377 -14.87 -32.19 -19.59
C ALA A 377 -15.93 -33.17 -20.14
N SER A 378 -17.16 -32.71 -20.34
CA SER A 378 -18.23 -33.54 -20.91
C SER A 378 -17.92 -33.95 -22.35
N ALA A 379 -17.36 -33.06 -23.17
CA ALA A 379 -16.92 -33.39 -24.53
C ALA A 379 -15.79 -34.42 -24.54
N LEU A 380 -14.83 -34.32 -23.61
CA LEU A 380 -13.75 -35.32 -23.45
C LEU A 380 -14.30 -36.69 -23.02
N LEU A 381 -15.18 -36.71 -22.02
CA LEU A 381 -15.84 -37.95 -21.55
C LEU A 381 -16.66 -38.59 -22.67
N TYR A 382 -17.43 -37.80 -23.42
CA TYR A 382 -18.21 -38.28 -24.56
C TYR A 382 -17.33 -38.78 -25.71
N ARG A 383 -16.18 -38.15 -25.96
CA ARG A 383 -15.25 -38.60 -27.01
C ARG A 383 -14.57 -39.92 -26.65
N HIS A 384 -14.18 -40.09 -25.40
CA HIS A 384 -13.38 -41.23 -24.92
C HIS A 384 -14.20 -42.28 -24.16
N TRP A 385 -15.53 -42.26 -24.24
CA TRP A 385 -16.39 -43.14 -23.44
C TRP A 385 -16.08 -44.64 -23.58
N ILE A 386 -15.74 -45.12 -24.79
CA ILE A 386 -15.39 -46.55 -25.00
C ILE A 386 -14.12 -46.90 -24.23
N GLU A 387 -13.11 -46.03 -24.27
CA GLU A 387 -11.84 -46.23 -23.56
C GLU A 387 -12.05 -46.19 -22.05
N ILE A 388 -12.89 -45.26 -21.56
CA ILE A 388 -13.27 -45.15 -20.15
C ILE A 388 -14.00 -46.42 -19.68
N VAL A 389 -14.97 -46.91 -20.46
CA VAL A 389 -15.71 -48.13 -20.12
C VAL A 389 -14.80 -49.36 -20.15
N LEU A 390 -13.87 -49.45 -21.11
CA LEU A 390 -12.87 -50.52 -21.16
C LEU A 390 -11.93 -50.46 -19.95
N LEU A 391 -11.45 -49.27 -19.57
CA LEU A 391 -10.59 -49.06 -18.40
C LEU A 391 -11.31 -49.45 -17.09
N TYR A 392 -12.55 -49.01 -16.95
CA TYR A 392 -13.41 -49.36 -15.81
C TYR A 392 -13.65 -50.88 -15.75
N ARG A 393 -13.95 -51.52 -16.89
CA ARG A 393 -14.07 -52.99 -16.95
C ARG A 393 -12.77 -53.68 -16.54
N THR A 394 -11.61 -53.22 -17.00
CA THR A 394 -10.33 -53.82 -16.59
C THR A 394 -10.04 -53.63 -15.10
N TYR A 395 -10.49 -52.54 -14.48
CA TYR A 395 -10.30 -52.30 -13.05
C TYR A 395 -11.26 -53.13 -12.18
N GLN A 396 -12.51 -53.31 -12.61
CA GLN A 396 -13.55 -53.98 -11.82
C GLN A 396 -13.74 -55.47 -12.16
N SER A 397 -13.06 -56.01 -13.18
CA SER A 397 -13.35 -57.34 -13.73
C SER A 397 -13.08 -58.48 -12.74
N LYS A 398 -14.16 -59.12 -12.28
CA LYS A 398 -14.19 -60.57 -12.08
C LYS A 398 -14.30 -61.22 -13.45
N ASP A 399 -13.31 -62.02 -13.82
CA ASP A 399 -13.29 -62.73 -15.10
C ASP A 399 -14.56 -63.56 -15.30
N GLN A 400 -15.30 -63.21 -16.36
CA GLN A 400 -16.51 -63.96 -16.72
C GLN A 400 -16.18 -65.33 -17.33
N THR A 401 -14.92 -65.55 -17.72
CA THR A 401 -14.44 -66.80 -18.31
C THR A 401 -14.15 -67.88 -17.26
N LEU A 402 -14.09 -67.51 -15.98
CA LEU A 402 -13.82 -68.43 -14.87
C LEU A 402 -15.14 -69.02 -14.34
N GLY A 403 -15.54 -70.19 -14.84
CA GLY A 403 -16.58 -71.04 -14.23
C GLY A 403 -17.78 -71.43 -15.10
N ASP A 404 -17.86 -71.01 -16.36
CA ASP A 404 -19.05 -71.19 -17.22
C ASP A 404 -19.03 -72.44 -18.12
N LYS A 405 -18.07 -73.37 -17.95
CA LYS A 405 -17.92 -74.62 -18.75
C LYS A 405 -17.88 -74.41 -20.28
N LYS A 406 -17.68 -73.18 -20.76
CA LYS A 406 -17.54 -72.84 -22.19
C LYS A 406 -16.07 -72.82 -22.57
N ASP A 407 -15.73 -73.51 -23.65
CA ASP A 407 -14.35 -73.70 -24.09
C ASP A 407 -13.81 -72.51 -24.89
N PHE A 408 -14.69 -71.79 -25.59
CA PHE A 408 -14.31 -70.72 -26.50
C PHE A 408 -14.90 -69.37 -26.10
N ASP A 409 -14.09 -68.31 -26.19
CA ASP A 409 -14.51 -66.93 -25.96
C ASP A 409 -15.40 -66.41 -27.10
N ALA A 410 -15.13 -66.84 -28.34
CA ALA A 410 -15.98 -66.54 -29.47
C ALA A 410 -15.86 -67.58 -30.60
N PHE A 411 -16.99 -67.96 -31.20
CA PHE A 411 -17.04 -68.66 -32.49
C PHE A 411 -17.01 -67.64 -33.63
N VAL A 412 -16.20 -67.86 -34.67
CA VAL A 412 -16.13 -66.97 -35.84
C VAL A 412 -16.68 -67.69 -37.08
N SER A 413 -17.68 -67.07 -37.70
CA SER A 413 -18.35 -67.54 -38.90
C SER A 413 -18.13 -66.54 -40.05
N TYR A 414 -17.71 -67.04 -41.21
CA TYR A 414 -17.43 -66.26 -42.42
C TYR A 414 -17.86 -67.04 -43.66
N ALA A 415 -17.99 -66.34 -44.78
CA ALA A 415 -18.33 -66.96 -46.05
C ALA A 415 -17.10 -67.67 -46.63
N LYS A 416 -17.21 -68.99 -46.82
CA LYS A 416 -16.20 -69.76 -47.55
C LYS A 416 -16.25 -69.39 -49.04
N TRP A 417 -15.10 -69.20 -49.67
CA TRP A 417 -14.95 -68.74 -51.05
C TRP A 417 -15.79 -69.58 -52.02
N SER A 418 -16.85 -68.98 -52.56
CA SER A 418 -17.49 -69.47 -53.79
C SER A 418 -16.89 -68.72 -54.97
N SER A 419 -16.25 -69.45 -55.86
CA SER A 419 -15.62 -69.01 -57.11
C SER A 419 -16.55 -68.17 -57.99
N PHE A 420 -16.52 -66.85 -57.83
CA PHE A 420 -16.86 -65.89 -58.88
C PHE A 420 -15.73 -64.86 -58.96
N PRO A 421 -14.83 -64.97 -59.96
CA PRO A 421 -13.80 -63.98 -60.18
C PRO A 421 -14.42 -62.81 -60.95
N SER A 422 -14.68 -61.70 -60.27
CA SER A 422 -14.90 -60.42 -60.95
C SER A 422 -14.07 -59.33 -60.27
N GLU A 423 -12.94 -59.06 -60.91
CA GLU A 423 -12.25 -57.79 -61.09
C GLU A 423 -12.00 -56.87 -59.88
N ALA A 424 -10.69 -56.63 -59.70
CA ALA A 424 -10.09 -55.37 -59.31
C ALA A 424 -10.47 -54.81 -57.93
N THR A 425 -9.61 -55.06 -56.94
CA THR A 425 -8.79 -54.06 -56.25
C THR A 425 -8.38 -54.56 -54.87
N SER A 426 -7.14 -55.03 -54.74
CA SER A 426 -6.20 -54.82 -53.61
C SER A 426 -6.77 -54.70 -52.17
N SER A 427 -7.81 -55.45 -51.84
CA SER A 427 -8.49 -55.40 -50.54
C SER A 427 -8.57 -56.80 -49.96
N LEU A 428 -8.02 -56.95 -48.76
CA LEU A 428 -8.03 -58.10 -47.86
C LEU A 428 -9.24 -59.03 -48.10
N SER A 429 -9.04 -60.31 -48.44
CA SER A 429 -10.16 -61.27 -48.58
C SER A 429 -10.84 -61.53 -47.23
N GLU A 430 -12.13 -61.86 -47.23
CA GLU A 430 -12.90 -62.20 -46.02
C GLU A 430 -12.26 -63.35 -45.22
N GLU A 431 -11.78 -64.38 -45.91
CA GLU A 431 -11.09 -65.53 -45.31
C GLU A 431 -9.79 -65.12 -44.63
N HIS A 432 -8.95 -64.33 -45.30
CA HIS A 432 -7.74 -63.78 -44.68
C HIS A 432 -8.07 -62.93 -43.45
N LEU A 433 -9.14 -62.14 -43.48
CA LEU A 433 -9.57 -61.38 -42.30
C LEU A 433 -9.97 -62.32 -41.13
N ALA A 434 -10.72 -63.39 -41.40
CA ALA A 434 -11.18 -64.33 -40.37
C ALA A 434 -10.07 -65.26 -39.84
N LEU A 435 -9.17 -65.71 -40.72
CA LEU A 435 -8.17 -66.75 -40.43
C LEU A 435 -6.80 -66.21 -40.00
N SER A 436 -6.39 -65.01 -40.47
CA SER A 436 -5.12 -64.40 -40.02
C SER A 436 -5.37 -63.27 -39.02
N LEU A 437 -6.12 -62.25 -39.44
CA LEU A 437 -6.19 -61.00 -38.68
C LEU A 437 -6.94 -61.15 -37.34
N PHE A 438 -8.01 -61.97 -37.30
CA PHE A 438 -8.77 -62.17 -36.07
C PHE A 438 -7.98 -62.96 -35.02
N PRO A 439 -7.36 -64.11 -35.34
CA PRO A 439 -6.41 -64.77 -34.46
C PRO A 439 -5.26 -63.86 -34.02
N ASP A 440 -4.65 -63.11 -34.94
CA ASP A 440 -3.53 -62.21 -34.63
C ASP A 440 -3.89 -61.11 -33.61
N VAL A 441 -5.11 -60.58 -33.66
CA VAL A 441 -5.51 -59.50 -32.76
C VAL A 441 -6.24 -60.02 -31.51
N LEU A 442 -7.23 -60.91 -31.67
CA LEU A 442 -8.04 -61.39 -30.55
C LEU A 442 -7.32 -62.45 -29.73
N GLU A 443 -6.63 -63.41 -30.35
CA GLU A 443 -5.91 -64.46 -29.62
C GLU A 443 -4.53 -63.98 -29.16
N ASN A 444 -3.66 -63.57 -30.09
CA ASN A 444 -2.26 -63.24 -29.77
C ASN A 444 -2.12 -61.96 -28.94
N LYS A 445 -2.91 -60.91 -29.24
CA LYS A 445 -2.77 -59.60 -28.56
C LYS A 445 -3.72 -59.41 -27.37
N TYR A 446 -4.97 -59.88 -27.47
CA TYR A 446 -5.95 -59.73 -26.39
C TYR A 446 -6.14 -60.98 -25.53
N GLY A 447 -5.60 -62.13 -25.94
CA GLY A 447 -5.62 -63.37 -25.15
C GLY A 447 -6.95 -64.10 -25.15
N TYR A 448 -7.86 -63.85 -26.11
CA TYR A 448 -9.11 -64.60 -26.26
C TYR A 448 -8.86 -65.98 -26.91
N SER A 449 -9.77 -66.92 -26.70
CA SER A 449 -9.75 -68.23 -27.37
C SER A 449 -10.86 -68.28 -28.42
N LEU A 450 -10.52 -68.25 -29.71
CA LEU A 450 -11.51 -68.31 -30.78
C LEU A 450 -11.75 -69.75 -31.22
N CYS A 451 -12.97 -70.05 -31.66
CA CYS A 451 -13.27 -71.27 -32.40
C CYS A 451 -13.44 -70.93 -33.88
N LEU A 452 -12.58 -71.50 -34.72
CA LEU A 452 -12.69 -71.47 -36.17
C LEU A 452 -13.09 -72.86 -36.65
N LEU A 453 -14.17 -72.95 -37.44
CA LEU A 453 -14.71 -74.22 -37.92
C LEU A 453 -13.66 -75.10 -38.63
N GLU A 454 -12.73 -74.48 -39.38
CA GLU A 454 -11.68 -75.20 -40.13
C GLU A 454 -10.51 -75.66 -39.27
N ARG A 455 -10.32 -75.06 -38.08
CA ARG A 455 -9.17 -75.33 -37.19
C ARG A 455 -9.55 -76.23 -36.03
N ASP A 456 -10.71 -75.99 -35.42
CA ASP A 456 -11.03 -76.50 -34.08
C ASP A 456 -12.09 -77.62 -34.10
N VAL A 457 -12.62 -77.97 -35.27
CA VAL A 457 -13.70 -78.94 -35.44
C VAL A 457 -13.22 -80.10 -36.29
N ALA A 458 -13.34 -81.31 -35.75
CA ALA A 458 -12.93 -82.51 -36.47
C ALA A 458 -13.85 -82.76 -37.68
N PRO A 459 -13.30 -83.05 -38.87
CA PRO A 459 -14.12 -83.41 -40.02
C PRO A 459 -14.84 -84.76 -39.77
N GLY A 460 -16.07 -84.91 -40.28
CA GLY A 460 -16.83 -86.16 -40.26
C GLY A 460 -18.14 -86.15 -39.45
N GLY A 461 -18.42 -85.10 -38.69
CA GLY A 461 -19.69 -84.91 -37.98
C GLY A 461 -20.83 -84.42 -38.87
N VAL A 462 -22.04 -84.38 -38.31
CA VAL A 462 -23.21 -83.77 -38.95
C VAL A 462 -23.07 -82.26 -38.82
N TYR A 463 -22.79 -81.58 -39.93
CA TYR A 463 -22.53 -80.13 -39.98
C TYR A 463 -23.49 -79.29 -39.11
N ALA A 464 -24.80 -79.57 -39.18
CA ALA A 464 -25.80 -78.84 -38.41
C ALA A 464 -25.66 -79.04 -36.89
N GLU A 465 -25.35 -80.25 -36.44
CA GLU A 465 -25.15 -80.58 -35.03
C GLU A 465 -23.84 -80.01 -34.52
N ASP A 466 -22.78 -80.09 -35.32
CA ASP A 466 -21.46 -79.55 -35.00
C ASP A 466 -21.55 -78.05 -34.76
N ILE A 467 -22.15 -77.29 -35.69
CA ILE A 467 -22.34 -75.83 -35.56
C ILE A 467 -23.10 -75.47 -34.29
N VAL A 468 -24.22 -76.16 -34.01
CA VAL A 468 -25.01 -75.93 -32.79
C VAL A 468 -24.19 -76.25 -31.54
N SER A 469 -23.40 -77.32 -31.54
CA SER A 469 -22.55 -77.70 -30.42
C SER A 469 -21.45 -76.67 -30.13
N ILE A 470 -20.81 -76.14 -31.17
CA ILE A 470 -19.74 -75.15 -31.07
C ILE A 470 -20.27 -73.81 -30.56
N ILE A 471 -21.41 -73.38 -31.09
CA ILE A 471 -22.05 -72.14 -30.64
C ILE A 471 -22.43 -72.26 -29.15
N LYS A 472 -22.94 -73.42 -28.70
CA LYS A 472 -23.22 -73.69 -27.28
C LYS A 472 -21.96 -73.66 -26.41
N ARG A 473 -20.83 -74.13 -26.94
CA ARG A 473 -19.50 -74.10 -26.26
C ARG A 473 -18.84 -72.73 -26.31
N SER A 474 -19.43 -71.74 -26.98
CA SER A 474 -18.87 -70.40 -27.19
C SER A 474 -19.62 -69.32 -26.39
N ARG A 475 -18.89 -68.33 -25.86
CA ARG A 475 -19.50 -67.18 -25.13
C ARG A 475 -20.05 -66.12 -26.10
N ARG A 476 -19.43 -65.97 -27.26
CA ARG A 476 -19.85 -65.04 -28.33
C ARG A 476 -19.91 -65.76 -29.67
N GLY A 477 -20.76 -65.26 -30.56
CA GLY A 477 -20.72 -65.61 -31.98
C GLY A 477 -20.38 -64.37 -32.79
N ILE A 478 -19.30 -64.41 -33.58
CA ILE A 478 -18.86 -63.33 -34.45
C ILE A 478 -19.15 -63.73 -35.90
N PHE A 479 -20.00 -62.96 -36.58
CA PHE A 479 -20.47 -63.27 -37.92
C PHE A 479 -20.01 -62.17 -38.88
N ILE A 480 -19.16 -62.55 -39.84
CA ILE A 480 -18.65 -61.64 -40.85
C ILE A 480 -19.63 -61.61 -42.01
N LEU A 481 -20.35 -60.50 -42.12
CA LEU A 481 -21.41 -60.30 -43.10
C LEU A 481 -20.83 -59.73 -44.40
N SER A 482 -20.86 -60.56 -45.44
CA SER A 482 -20.60 -60.21 -46.82
C SER A 482 -21.78 -60.64 -47.71
N PRO A 483 -21.85 -60.19 -48.98
CA PRO A 483 -22.84 -60.71 -49.92
C PRO A 483 -22.81 -62.25 -50.03
N ASN A 484 -21.61 -62.85 -49.99
CA ASN A 484 -21.43 -64.30 -50.05
C ASN A 484 -21.91 -64.99 -48.76
N TYR A 485 -21.79 -64.34 -47.61
CA TYR A 485 -22.29 -64.87 -46.34
C TYR A 485 -23.81 -64.99 -46.34
N VAL A 486 -24.47 -63.91 -46.76
CA VAL A 486 -25.92 -63.75 -46.65
C VAL A 486 -26.67 -64.57 -47.72
N ASN A 487 -26.06 -64.74 -48.89
CA ASN A 487 -26.59 -65.59 -49.96
C ASN A 487 -26.08 -67.04 -49.92
N GLY A 488 -25.06 -67.32 -49.10
CA GLY A 488 -24.40 -68.61 -49.02
C GLY A 488 -24.95 -69.53 -47.94
N PRO A 489 -24.42 -70.76 -47.84
CA PRO A 489 -24.84 -71.74 -46.83
C PRO A 489 -24.53 -71.31 -45.39
N SER A 490 -23.54 -70.43 -45.19
CA SER A 490 -23.16 -69.90 -43.88
C SER A 490 -24.28 -69.15 -43.17
N ILE A 491 -25.32 -68.67 -43.88
CA ILE A 491 -26.49 -68.03 -43.26
C ILE A 491 -27.20 -68.96 -42.25
N PHE A 492 -27.10 -70.28 -42.46
CA PHE A 492 -27.59 -71.28 -41.52
C PHE A 492 -26.89 -71.18 -40.15
N GLU A 493 -25.60 -70.88 -40.12
CA GLU A 493 -24.83 -70.72 -38.88
C GLU A 493 -25.33 -69.52 -38.08
N LEU A 494 -25.59 -68.40 -38.75
CA LEU A 494 -26.19 -67.22 -38.11
C LEU A 494 -27.62 -67.52 -37.62
N GLN A 495 -28.42 -68.24 -38.41
CA GLN A 495 -29.77 -68.64 -38.00
C GLN A 495 -29.74 -69.55 -36.76
N ALA A 496 -28.85 -70.54 -36.73
CA ALA A 496 -28.65 -71.42 -35.57
C ALA A 496 -28.23 -70.61 -34.34
N ALA A 497 -27.29 -69.66 -34.51
CA ALA A 497 -26.82 -68.83 -33.41
C ALA A 497 -27.89 -67.88 -32.88
N VAL A 498 -28.70 -67.27 -33.75
CA VAL A 498 -29.84 -66.42 -33.35
C VAL A 498 -30.85 -67.23 -32.54
N ASN A 499 -31.18 -68.44 -32.98
CA ASN A 499 -32.09 -69.31 -32.22
C ASN A 499 -31.52 -69.69 -30.85
N LEU A 500 -30.23 -70.02 -30.77
CA LEU A 500 -29.57 -70.34 -29.50
C LEU A 500 -29.47 -69.13 -28.57
N ALA A 501 -29.22 -67.93 -29.09
CA ALA A 501 -29.12 -66.71 -28.28
C ALA A 501 -30.48 -66.24 -27.72
N LEU A 502 -31.60 -66.74 -28.26
CA LEU A 502 -32.92 -66.51 -27.69
C LEU A 502 -33.17 -67.36 -26.44
N ASP A 503 -32.51 -68.52 -26.34
CA ASP A 503 -32.63 -69.46 -25.20
C ASP A 503 -31.51 -69.23 -24.16
N ASP A 504 -30.27 -69.09 -24.62
CA ASP A 504 -29.09 -68.83 -23.79
C ASP A 504 -28.74 -67.33 -23.74
N GLN A 505 -29.16 -66.66 -22.65
CA GLN A 505 -28.86 -65.24 -22.40
C GLN A 505 -27.34 -64.95 -22.27
N THR A 506 -26.50 -65.96 -22.03
CA THR A 506 -25.05 -65.78 -21.92
C THR A 506 -24.38 -65.64 -23.29
N LEU A 507 -24.98 -66.23 -24.34
CA LEU A 507 -24.51 -66.14 -25.72
C LEU A 507 -24.88 -64.78 -26.31
N LYS A 508 -23.87 -64.01 -26.72
CA LYS A 508 -24.09 -62.72 -27.43
C LYS A 508 -23.50 -62.77 -28.82
N LEU A 509 -24.25 -62.26 -29.78
CA LEU A 509 -23.87 -62.28 -31.19
C LEU A 509 -23.34 -60.90 -31.61
N ILE A 510 -22.27 -60.90 -32.40
CA ILE A 510 -21.58 -59.70 -32.90
C ILE A 510 -21.57 -59.81 -34.42
N LEU A 511 -22.19 -58.84 -35.09
CA LEU A 511 -22.24 -58.80 -36.55
C LEU A 511 -21.14 -57.87 -37.07
N ILE A 512 -20.41 -58.29 -38.08
CA ILE A 512 -19.35 -57.49 -38.70
C ILE A 512 -19.74 -57.22 -40.13
N LYS A 513 -20.12 -55.98 -40.45
CA LYS A 513 -20.43 -55.59 -41.82
C LYS A 513 -19.12 -55.40 -42.58
N PHE A 514 -18.70 -56.44 -43.32
CA PHE A 514 -17.46 -56.44 -44.08
C PHE A 514 -17.62 -55.68 -45.39
N CYS A 515 -18.71 -55.99 -46.12
CA CYS A 515 -19.09 -55.32 -47.37
C CYS A 515 -20.55 -54.84 -47.30
N TYR A 516 -20.91 -53.90 -48.18
CA TYR A 516 -22.32 -53.57 -48.38
C TYR A 516 -23.01 -54.73 -49.09
N PHE A 517 -24.18 -55.11 -48.59
CA PHE A 517 -25.09 -56.06 -49.23
C PHE A 517 -26.50 -55.52 -49.06
N GLN A 518 -27.37 -55.82 -50.02
CA GLN A 518 -28.81 -55.58 -49.91
C GLN A 518 -29.42 -56.82 -49.26
N GLU A 519 -30.27 -56.65 -48.24
CA GLU A 519 -30.94 -57.76 -47.54
C GLU A 519 -31.81 -58.56 -48.54
N PRO A 520 -31.50 -59.84 -48.82
CA PRO A 520 -32.37 -60.69 -49.62
C PRO A 520 -33.76 -60.83 -49.00
N GLU A 521 -34.80 -60.91 -49.84
CA GLU A 521 -36.16 -61.19 -49.37
C GLU A 521 -36.33 -62.59 -48.80
N SER A 522 -35.46 -63.53 -49.20
CA SER A 522 -35.45 -64.94 -48.77
C SER A 522 -34.93 -65.17 -47.34
N LEU A 523 -34.48 -64.13 -46.62
CA LEU A 523 -33.98 -64.31 -45.26
C LEU A 523 -35.08 -64.73 -44.27
N PRO A 524 -34.79 -65.69 -43.37
CA PRO A 524 -35.67 -66.00 -42.26
C PRO A 524 -36.01 -64.76 -41.44
N HIS A 525 -37.30 -64.61 -41.06
CA HIS A 525 -37.80 -63.46 -40.31
C HIS A 525 -37.00 -63.16 -39.03
N LEU A 526 -36.57 -64.22 -38.31
CA LEU A 526 -35.75 -64.10 -37.11
C LEU A 526 -34.37 -63.49 -37.40
N VAL A 527 -33.71 -63.91 -38.48
CA VAL A 527 -32.41 -63.36 -38.87
C VAL A 527 -32.56 -61.91 -39.32
N LYS A 528 -33.62 -61.58 -40.09
CA LYS A 528 -33.91 -60.19 -40.48
C LYS A 528 -34.11 -59.28 -39.26
N LYS A 529 -34.81 -59.76 -38.23
CA LYS A 529 -34.95 -59.04 -36.96
C LYS A 529 -33.61 -58.94 -36.22
N ALA A 530 -32.81 -60.00 -36.21
CA ALA A 530 -31.50 -60.04 -35.58
C ALA A 530 -30.52 -59.04 -36.23
N LEU A 531 -30.47 -58.94 -37.56
CA LEU A 531 -29.64 -57.96 -38.28
C LEU A 531 -29.94 -56.51 -37.88
N ARG A 532 -31.18 -56.20 -37.47
CA ARG A 532 -31.60 -54.86 -37.04
C ARG A 532 -31.30 -54.56 -35.57
N VAL A 533 -31.27 -55.58 -34.71
CA VAL A 533 -31.19 -55.42 -33.25
C VAL A 533 -29.77 -55.72 -32.71
N LEU A 534 -29.05 -56.64 -33.34
CA LEU A 534 -27.75 -57.08 -32.86
C LEU A 534 -26.66 -56.02 -33.07
N PRO A 535 -25.65 -55.98 -32.18
CA PRO A 535 -24.54 -55.05 -32.31
C PRO A 535 -23.77 -55.30 -33.60
N THR A 536 -23.77 -54.30 -34.48
CA THR A 536 -23.08 -54.35 -35.78
C THR A 536 -21.85 -53.45 -35.77
N VAL A 537 -20.69 -54.01 -36.08
CA VAL A 537 -19.41 -53.31 -36.22
C VAL A 537 -19.05 -53.23 -37.70
N THR A 538 -18.85 -52.02 -38.24
CA THR A 538 -18.51 -51.82 -39.65
C THR A 538 -17.02 -51.92 -39.89
N TRP A 539 -16.61 -52.79 -40.83
CA TRP A 539 -15.24 -52.86 -41.32
C TRP A 539 -14.96 -51.68 -42.25
N ARG A 540 -13.87 -50.94 -42.02
CA ARG A 540 -13.48 -49.75 -42.81
C ARG A 540 -12.15 -49.94 -43.55
N GLY A 541 -11.94 -51.13 -44.13
CA GLY A 541 -10.73 -51.46 -44.87
C GLY A 541 -9.45 -51.25 -44.05
N LEU A 542 -8.41 -50.68 -44.67
CA LEU A 542 -7.09 -50.47 -44.08
C LEU A 542 -7.10 -49.69 -42.74
N LYS A 543 -8.11 -48.83 -42.48
CA LYS A 543 -8.24 -48.11 -41.20
C LYS A 543 -8.57 -49.03 -40.01
N SER A 544 -9.10 -50.22 -40.29
CA SER A 544 -9.50 -51.19 -39.26
C SER A 544 -8.40 -52.20 -38.94
N VAL A 545 -7.41 -52.36 -39.84
CA VAL A 545 -6.30 -53.32 -39.70
C VAL A 545 -5.46 -53.10 -38.44
N PRO A 546 -5.03 -51.87 -38.07
CA PRO A 546 -4.19 -51.69 -36.88
C PRO A 546 -4.93 -52.11 -35.61
N PRO A 547 -4.32 -52.88 -34.69
CA PRO A 547 -4.98 -53.41 -33.49
C PRO A 547 -5.40 -52.34 -32.46
N ASN A 548 -5.00 -51.08 -32.67
CA ASN A 548 -5.43 -49.94 -31.84
C ASN A 548 -6.55 -49.12 -32.51
N SER A 549 -7.14 -49.64 -33.60
CA SER A 549 -8.21 -48.95 -34.33
C SER A 549 -9.52 -48.94 -33.54
N ARG A 550 -10.42 -48.01 -33.90
CA ARG A 550 -11.77 -47.92 -33.32
C ARG A 550 -12.59 -49.19 -33.58
N PHE A 551 -12.27 -49.94 -34.63
CA PHE A 551 -12.88 -51.24 -34.93
C PHE A 551 -12.59 -52.23 -33.80
N TRP A 552 -11.32 -52.42 -33.44
CA TRP A 552 -10.93 -53.34 -32.37
C TRP A 552 -11.36 -52.88 -30.99
N ALA A 553 -11.39 -51.56 -30.72
CA ALA A 553 -11.95 -51.03 -29.48
C ALA A 553 -13.44 -51.37 -29.32
N LYS A 554 -14.22 -51.29 -30.41
CA LYS A 554 -15.62 -51.72 -30.44
C LYS A 554 -15.76 -53.24 -30.32
N MET A 555 -14.90 -54.01 -30.99
CA MET A 555 -14.88 -55.48 -30.85
C MET A 555 -14.64 -55.88 -29.39
N ARG A 556 -13.62 -55.28 -28.75
CA ARG A 556 -13.30 -55.52 -27.34
C ARG A 556 -14.43 -55.14 -26.38
N TYR A 557 -15.21 -54.10 -26.72
CA TYR A 557 -16.41 -53.72 -25.95
C TYR A 557 -17.50 -54.81 -25.97
N HIS A 558 -17.62 -55.58 -27.05
CA HIS A 558 -18.63 -56.66 -27.18
C HIS A 558 -18.11 -58.06 -26.78
N MET A 559 -16.79 -58.26 -26.73
CA MET A 559 -16.15 -59.48 -26.24
C MET A 559 -16.41 -59.74 -24.74
N PRO A 560 -16.28 -61.00 -24.25
CA PRO A 560 -16.35 -61.30 -22.82
C PRO A 560 -15.21 -60.62 -22.05
N VAL A 561 -15.41 -60.34 -20.76
CA VAL A 561 -14.36 -59.71 -19.96
C VAL A 561 -13.34 -60.76 -19.52
N LYS A 562 -12.06 -60.54 -19.84
CA LYS A 562 -10.93 -61.43 -19.55
C LYS A 562 -9.73 -60.63 -19.03
N ASN A 563 -9.13 -61.06 -17.93
CA ASN A 563 -7.93 -60.51 -17.32
C ASN A 563 -6.75 -61.10 -18.08
N SER A 564 -6.23 -60.33 -19.03
CA SER A 564 -4.92 -60.64 -19.60
C SER A 564 -3.87 -60.42 -18.50
N GLN A 565 -3.22 -61.49 -18.04
CA GLN A 565 -2.10 -61.45 -17.08
C GLN A 565 -0.82 -60.77 -17.64
N GLY A 566 -0.90 -59.93 -18.66
CA GLY A 566 0.28 -59.40 -19.34
C GLY A 566 0.20 -57.95 -19.83
N PHE A 567 -0.79 -57.15 -19.42
CA PHE A 567 -0.86 -55.76 -19.90
C PHE A 567 0.18 -54.87 -19.20
N THR A 568 1.39 -54.83 -19.75
CA THR A 568 2.43 -53.88 -19.37
C THR A 568 1.91 -52.46 -19.54
N TRP A 569 1.83 -51.71 -18.44
CA TRP A 569 1.33 -50.33 -18.35
C TRP A 569 2.16 -49.29 -19.14
N ASN A 570 3.11 -49.72 -19.96
CA ASN A 570 4.07 -48.86 -20.67
C ASN A 570 3.56 -48.31 -22.02
N GLN A 571 2.35 -48.65 -22.47
CA GLN A 571 1.78 -48.18 -23.74
C GLN A 571 0.74 -47.04 -23.59
N LEU A 572 0.41 -46.62 -22.37
CA LEU A 572 -0.37 -45.41 -22.12
C LEU A 572 0.53 -44.16 -22.16
N ARG A 573 1.29 -43.97 -23.26
CA ARG A 573 1.70 -42.61 -23.66
C ARG A 573 0.52 -41.95 -24.34
N ILE A 574 -0.47 -41.57 -23.54
CA ILE A 574 -1.36 -40.48 -23.93
C ILE A 574 -0.44 -39.29 -24.11
N THR A 575 -0.35 -38.83 -25.36
CA THR A 575 0.49 -37.72 -25.78
C THR A 575 0.31 -36.53 -24.86
N SER A 576 1.28 -36.29 -23.97
CA SER A 576 1.52 -35.00 -23.33
C SER A 576 2.00 -34.02 -24.41
N ARG A 577 1.10 -33.56 -25.28
CA ARG A 577 1.38 -32.48 -26.25
C ARG A 577 0.45 -31.27 -26.10
N ILE A 578 -0.30 -31.18 -24.99
CA ILE A 578 -1.17 -30.02 -24.70
C ILE A 578 -0.78 -29.27 -23.40
N PHE A 579 0.20 -29.77 -22.64
CA PHE A 579 0.83 -29.03 -21.54
C PHE A 579 2.32 -28.80 -21.82
N GLN A 580 2.58 -27.98 -22.82
CA GLN A 580 3.89 -27.35 -23.02
C GLN A 580 3.66 -25.93 -23.57
N TRP A 581 2.81 -25.16 -22.89
CA TRP A 581 2.77 -23.72 -23.11
C TRP A 581 3.95 -23.12 -22.36
N LYS A 582 5.00 -22.81 -23.14
CA LYS A 582 6.18 -22.07 -22.74
C LYS A 582 5.79 -20.90 -21.83
N GLY A 583 6.50 -20.79 -20.70
CA GLY A 583 6.54 -19.58 -19.90
C GLY A 583 6.84 -18.40 -20.82
N LEU A 584 5.87 -17.49 -20.92
CA LEU A 584 6.03 -16.23 -21.61
C LEU A 584 6.85 -15.33 -20.68
N SER A 585 8.13 -15.25 -21.02
CA SER A 585 9.12 -14.37 -20.44
C SER A 585 8.68 -12.91 -20.54
N ARG A 586 8.82 -12.24 -19.39
CA ARG A 586 8.98 -10.80 -19.18
C ARG A 586 9.65 -10.12 -20.38
N THR A 587 8.92 -9.26 -21.09
CA THR A 587 9.45 -8.39 -22.14
C THR A 587 10.05 -7.14 -21.50
N GLU A 588 11.38 -7.06 -21.53
CA GLU A 588 12.12 -5.80 -21.36
C GLU A 588 11.93 -4.93 -22.61
N THR A 589 11.56 -3.68 -22.35
CA THR A 589 11.57 -2.57 -23.28
C THR A 589 12.99 -2.21 -23.67
N THR A 590 13.35 -2.36 -24.95
CA THR A 590 14.45 -1.61 -25.58
C THR A 590 14.05 -1.18 -26.98
N GLY A 591 14.16 0.13 -27.22
CA GLY A 591 13.75 0.80 -28.44
C GLY A 591 14.49 0.33 -29.69
N ARG A 592 13.76 0.30 -30.81
CA ARG A 592 14.33 0.07 -32.14
C ARG A 592 14.25 1.37 -32.94
N SER A 593 15.45 1.86 -33.27
CA SER A 593 15.72 2.88 -34.27
C SER A 593 15.09 2.52 -35.63
N SER A 594 14.48 3.53 -36.25
CA SER A 594 14.08 3.59 -37.65
C SER A 594 15.31 3.84 -38.54
N GLN A 595 15.42 3.06 -39.61
CA GLN A 595 16.33 3.31 -40.73
C GLN A 595 15.84 4.48 -41.60
N PRO A 596 16.75 5.19 -42.29
CA PRO A 596 16.40 6.07 -43.40
C PRO A 596 16.39 5.29 -44.73
N LYS A 597 15.42 5.59 -45.60
CA LYS A 597 15.47 5.26 -47.03
C LYS A 597 16.05 6.47 -47.76
N GLU A 598 17.17 6.25 -48.45
CA GLU A 598 17.61 7.05 -49.58
C GLU A 598 16.64 6.83 -50.76
N TRP A 599 16.14 7.92 -51.35
CA TRP A 599 15.98 8.29 -52.76
C TRP A 599 15.29 9.66 -52.78
#